data_AF-A0A8H4K6K4-F1
#
_entry.id   AF-A0A8H4K6K4-F1
#
_cell.length_a   1.000
_cell.length_b   1.000
_cell.length_c   1.000
_cell.angle_alpha   90.00
_cell.angle_beta   90.00
_cell.angle_gamma   90.00
#
_symmetry.space_group_name_H-M   'P 1'
#
loop_
_entity.id
_entity.type
_entity.pdbx_description
1 polymer ?
#
loop_
_entity_poly.entity_id
_entity_poly.type
_entity_poly.pdbx_seq_one_letter_code
_entity_poly.pdbx_strand_id
1 'polypeptide(L)'
;MRSCIFVDTSPESEEPNTSLKAETIVPEWVAAYCLEPIKGPRWACMQRAYHQESEDEEESPEEKSLEDESLEDEKPKDEEPEEESPIQIVSICLDKVERKNGKVDGFQIGISILDTEALGADLSSTPSKQTNWAARVIQSHHWIIEDAKYSIYKDSTFRFGTGRYVALADLGKDLKGIVEDDNFVLVTHGQNQVLSVLKELDISLNPLYTIDTAKVSQNILRLSEPLSLYNVLCQLGLVKQPLHLAGNEAHLTIRALLMLVSKDSKTQLFHDHSEVQRWMTMLYDIGMSSVQKRRSSKTAKNNAQG
;
A
#
# COMPACT_ATOMS: atom_id res chain seq x y z
N MET A 1 -43.61 22.93 -45.91
CA MET A 1 -42.96 22.58 -47.20
C MET A 1 -41.71 21.80 -46.82
N ARG A 2 -41.59 20.50 -47.15
CA ARG A 2 -41.02 19.97 -48.41
C ARG A 2 -39.68 20.68 -48.71
N SER A 3 -38.53 20.01 -48.66
CA SER A 3 -38.21 18.78 -49.42
C SER A 3 -37.67 17.59 -48.61
N CYS A 4 -37.80 16.40 -49.19
CA CYS A 4 -37.09 15.17 -48.82
C CYS A 4 -36.26 14.71 -50.03
N ILE A 5 -35.10 14.09 -49.81
CA ILE A 5 -34.45 13.17 -50.76
C ILE A 5 -33.88 11.98 -49.95
N PHE A 6 -34.48 10.80 -50.12
CA PHE A 6 -33.80 9.48 -50.07
C PHE A 6 -33.20 9.24 -51.48
N VAL A 7 -32.27 8.34 -51.78
CA VAL A 7 -31.80 7.05 -51.21
C VAL A 7 -30.26 7.02 -51.43
N ASP A 8 -29.44 6.13 -50.87
CA ASP A 8 -29.39 4.70 -51.19
C ASP A 8 -28.67 3.87 -50.11
N THR A 9 -28.92 2.56 -50.14
CA THR A 9 -28.51 1.55 -49.17
C THR A 9 -27.71 0.44 -49.83
N SER A 10 -26.56 0.08 -49.27
CA SER A 10 -26.13 -1.33 -49.24
C SER A 10 -25.19 -1.59 -48.05
N PRO A 11 -25.21 -2.80 -47.46
CA PRO A 11 -24.49 -3.10 -46.24
C PRO A 11 -23.20 -3.88 -46.54
N GLU A 12 -22.05 -3.25 -46.36
CA GLU A 12 -20.81 -4.01 -46.19
C GLU A 12 -20.62 -4.31 -44.71
N SER A 13 -20.65 -5.60 -44.39
CA SER A 13 -20.49 -6.15 -43.05
C SER A 13 -19.02 -6.14 -42.66
N GLU A 14 -18.57 -5.09 -42.00
CA GLU A 14 -17.35 -5.17 -41.19
C GLU A 14 -17.68 -5.96 -39.91
N GLU A 15 -16.95 -7.06 -39.70
CA GLU A 15 -17.04 -7.85 -38.48
C GLU A 15 -16.65 -6.99 -37.28
N PRO A 16 -17.32 -7.11 -36.12
CA PRO A 16 -16.85 -6.45 -34.91
C PRO A 16 -15.51 -7.07 -34.51
N ASN A 17 -14.42 -6.36 -34.79
CA ASN A 17 -13.07 -6.79 -34.46
C ASN A 17 -12.89 -6.79 -32.92
N THR A 18 -13.24 -7.90 -32.29
CA THR A 18 -13.13 -8.13 -30.85
C THR A 18 -11.69 -8.45 -30.47
N SER A 19 -10.84 -7.43 -30.45
CA SER A 19 -9.47 -7.55 -29.93
C SER A 19 -8.98 -6.24 -29.30
N LEU A 20 -8.66 -6.33 -28.01
CA LEU A 20 -7.86 -5.44 -27.16
C LEU A 20 -7.80 -3.94 -27.48
N LYS A 21 -8.36 -3.14 -26.55
CA LYS A 21 -7.66 -1.97 -25.96
C LYS A 21 -8.38 -1.51 -24.68
N ALA A 22 -8.18 -2.25 -23.60
CA ALA A 22 -8.42 -1.74 -22.25
C ALA A 22 -7.14 -1.02 -21.75
N GLU A 23 -6.71 0.02 -22.49
CA GLU A 23 -5.64 0.91 -22.04
C GLU A 23 -6.19 1.78 -20.89
N THR A 24 -6.00 1.32 -19.65
CA THR A 24 -6.26 2.11 -18.43
C THR A 24 -4.93 2.24 -17.67
N ILE A 25 -3.93 2.84 -18.33
CA ILE A 25 -2.57 2.96 -17.82
C ILE A 25 -2.40 4.25 -17.03
N VAL A 26 -2.62 4.18 -15.72
CA VAL A 26 -1.84 4.91 -14.71
C VAL A 26 -1.84 4.00 -13.49
N PRO A 27 -0.78 3.23 -13.17
CA PRO A 27 0.14 3.75 -12.16
C PRO A 27 1.57 3.17 -12.18
N GLU A 28 2.56 3.98 -12.57
CA GLU A 28 3.97 3.76 -12.17
C GLU A 28 4.17 4.28 -10.73
N TRP A 29 3.43 3.69 -9.77
CA TRP A 29 3.01 4.29 -8.49
C TRP A 29 2.17 5.59 -8.60
N VAL A 30 1.22 5.56 -9.55
CA VAL A 30 0.11 6.51 -9.79
C VAL A 30 0.41 7.89 -10.40
N ALA A 31 1.43 8.18 -11.20
CA ALA A 31 2.67 7.49 -11.60
C ALA A 31 3.81 8.45 -11.22
N ALA A 32 4.89 8.03 -10.55
CA ALA A 32 5.76 8.94 -9.79
C ALA A 32 4.97 9.87 -8.82
N TYR A 33 3.76 9.44 -8.39
CA TYR A 33 2.64 10.21 -7.81
C TYR A 33 1.72 11.02 -8.74
N CYS A 34 2.23 11.57 -9.86
CA CYS A 34 1.45 12.27 -10.92
C CYS A 34 2.28 12.68 -12.18
N LEU A 35 3.47 12.10 -12.39
CA LEU A 35 4.48 12.29 -13.45
C LEU A 35 5.55 13.36 -13.14
N GLU A 36 6.76 12.89 -12.76
CA GLU A 36 8.08 13.56 -12.68
C GLU A 36 8.25 14.94 -12.00
N PRO A 37 9.44 15.24 -11.42
CA PRO A 37 9.61 16.44 -10.60
C PRO A 37 9.67 17.75 -11.40
N ILE A 38 8.87 18.73 -10.98
CA ILE A 38 9.31 20.13 -11.01
C ILE A 38 10.57 20.22 -10.13
N LYS A 39 11.73 20.12 -10.78
CA LYS A 39 13.11 20.11 -10.24
C LYS A 39 13.23 20.82 -8.87
N GLY A 40 13.06 20.09 -7.78
CA GLY A 40 12.89 20.69 -6.45
C GLY A 40 12.86 19.70 -5.28
N PRO A 41 13.12 20.17 -4.05
CA PRO A 41 13.56 19.33 -2.93
C PRO A 41 12.48 18.47 -2.24
N ARG A 42 11.26 18.36 -2.79
CA ARG A 42 10.12 17.72 -2.10
C ARG A 42 10.19 16.19 -2.05
N TRP A 43 10.67 15.53 -3.10
CA TRP A 43 10.94 14.08 -3.04
C TRP A 43 12.26 13.79 -2.32
N ALA A 44 13.25 14.65 -2.50
CA ALA A 44 14.55 14.53 -1.82
C ALA A 44 14.41 14.46 -0.29
N CYS A 45 13.45 15.15 0.35
CA CYS A 45 13.23 15.00 1.80
C CYS A 45 12.41 13.78 2.24
N MET A 46 11.80 13.03 1.31
CA MET A 46 11.26 11.69 1.58
C MET A 46 12.31 10.59 1.38
N GLN A 47 13.12 10.67 0.31
CA GLN A 47 14.11 9.65 -0.07
C GLN A 47 15.47 9.75 0.65
N ARG A 48 15.99 10.96 0.98
CA ARG A 48 17.34 11.12 1.59
C ARG A 48 17.49 10.52 2.99
N ALA A 49 16.42 10.00 3.59
CA ALA A 49 16.49 9.30 4.86
C ALA A 49 17.11 7.88 4.75
N TYR A 50 17.43 7.39 3.54
CA TYR A 50 17.99 6.05 3.34
C TYR A 50 19.40 6.04 2.71
N HIS A 51 19.68 6.87 1.71
CA HIS A 51 20.98 6.87 1.01
C HIS A 51 22.12 7.62 1.70
N GLN A 52 21.87 8.32 2.81
CA GLN A 52 22.89 9.18 3.44
C GLN A 52 23.73 8.46 4.52
N GLU A 53 23.66 7.13 4.60
CA GLU A 53 24.49 6.28 5.48
C GLU A 53 25.27 5.18 4.72
N SER A 54 25.30 5.20 3.37
CA SER A 54 25.88 4.12 2.55
C SER A 54 26.87 4.54 1.45
N GLU A 55 27.35 5.80 1.44
CA GLU A 55 28.26 6.33 0.40
C GLU A 55 29.68 6.65 0.94
N ASP A 56 30.06 6.12 2.11
CA ASP A 56 31.40 6.26 2.72
C ASP A 56 32.23 4.95 2.64
N GLU A 57 32.20 4.23 1.50
CA GLU A 57 33.22 3.22 1.17
C GLU A 57 33.80 3.46 -0.24
N GLU A 58 35.13 3.39 -0.33
CA GLU A 58 35.93 3.90 -1.45
C GLU A 58 35.95 2.92 -2.65
N GLU A 59 35.64 3.39 -3.86
CA GLU A 59 36.07 2.71 -5.10
C GLU A 59 37.31 3.40 -5.71
N SER A 60 38.41 2.64 -5.71
CA SER A 60 39.64 2.95 -6.42
C SER A 60 39.57 2.40 -7.86
N PRO A 61 39.90 3.18 -8.91
CA PRO A 61 39.90 2.68 -10.28
C PRO A 61 41.17 1.86 -10.56
N GLU A 62 41.03 0.54 -10.70
CA GLU A 62 42.06 -0.29 -11.36
C GLU A 62 41.80 -0.38 -12.87
N GLU A 63 42.82 -0.04 -13.66
CA GLU A 63 42.82 -0.19 -15.11
C GLU A 63 42.80 -1.68 -15.51
N LYS A 64 41.93 -2.06 -16.46
CA LYS A 64 42.04 -3.34 -17.17
C LYS A 64 42.15 -3.13 -18.67
N SER A 65 43.09 -3.87 -19.25
CA SER A 65 43.47 -3.84 -20.66
C SER A 65 42.42 -4.44 -21.58
N LEU A 66 42.31 -3.89 -22.78
CA LEU A 66 41.55 -4.46 -23.88
C LEU A 66 42.20 -5.77 -24.37
N GLU A 67 41.41 -6.84 -24.42
CA GLU A 67 41.65 -7.97 -25.32
C GLU A 67 40.48 -8.08 -26.31
N ASP A 68 40.82 -8.48 -27.53
CA ASP A 68 40.01 -8.32 -28.75
C ASP A 68 39.43 -9.69 -29.13
N GLU A 69 38.24 -10.01 -28.63
CA GLU A 69 37.56 -11.28 -28.94
C GLU A 69 36.47 -11.10 -29.99
N SER A 70 36.50 -11.97 -30.99
CA SER A 70 35.65 -11.97 -32.16
C SER A 70 34.21 -12.34 -31.85
N LEU A 71 33.29 -11.40 -32.09
CA LEU A 71 31.85 -11.59 -32.04
C LEU A 71 31.38 -12.56 -33.14
N GLU A 72 30.90 -13.74 -32.76
CA GLU A 72 30.01 -14.54 -33.59
C GLU A 72 28.57 -14.04 -33.39
N ASP A 73 27.84 -13.79 -34.49
CA ASP A 73 26.45 -13.30 -34.48
C ASP A 73 25.47 -14.38 -33.97
N GLU A 74 25.43 -14.61 -32.65
CA GLU A 74 24.31 -15.33 -32.04
C GLU A 74 23.03 -14.50 -32.19
N LYS A 75 22.17 -14.95 -33.12
CA LYS A 75 20.84 -14.38 -33.35
C LYS A 75 20.07 -14.36 -32.01
N PRO A 76 19.58 -13.20 -31.54
CA PRO A 76 18.89 -13.12 -30.26
C PRO A 76 17.70 -14.07 -30.26
N LYS A 77 17.58 -14.84 -29.17
CA LYS A 77 16.35 -15.56 -28.88
C LYS A 77 15.31 -14.53 -28.49
N ASP A 78 14.11 -14.65 -29.04
CA ASP A 78 12.95 -13.90 -28.59
C ASP A 78 12.59 -14.42 -27.19
N GLU A 79 13.15 -13.81 -26.14
CA GLU A 79 12.77 -14.07 -24.76
C GLU A 79 11.35 -13.52 -24.54
N GLU A 80 10.43 -14.39 -24.12
CA GLU A 80 9.08 -13.97 -23.76
C GLU A 80 9.16 -12.99 -22.58
N PRO A 81 8.45 -11.85 -22.60
CA PRO A 81 8.55 -10.85 -21.55
C PRO A 81 8.15 -11.45 -20.21
N GLU A 82 9.05 -11.37 -19.21
CA GLU A 82 8.73 -11.79 -17.85
C GLU A 82 7.54 -10.98 -17.33
N GLU A 83 6.52 -11.68 -16.84
CA GLU A 83 5.29 -11.05 -16.33
C GLU A 83 5.61 -10.40 -14.97
N GLU A 84 5.85 -9.08 -14.99
CA GLU A 84 6.17 -8.31 -13.77
C GLU A 84 5.09 -8.51 -12.69
N SER A 85 5.50 -8.92 -11.49
CA SER A 85 4.57 -9.12 -10.38
C SER A 85 3.98 -7.79 -9.90
N PRO A 86 2.72 -7.76 -9.40
CA PRO A 86 2.07 -6.53 -8.96
C PRO A 86 2.72 -5.97 -7.68
N ILE A 87 3.04 -4.67 -7.69
CA ILE A 87 3.65 -4.00 -6.53
C ILE A 87 2.65 -3.94 -5.37
N GLN A 88 2.98 -4.53 -4.21
CA GLN A 88 2.14 -4.40 -3.01
C GLN A 88 2.43 -3.10 -2.24
N ILE A 89 1.41 -2.53 -1.58
CA ILE A 89 1.60 -1.43 -0.60
C ILE A 89 1.34 -1.99 0.81
N VAL A 90 2.41 -2.21 1.58
CA VAL A 90 2.38 -2.91 2.87
C VAL A 90 2.60 -1.93 4.00
N SER A 91 1.67 -1.83 4.96
CA SER A 91 1.88 -1.07 6.19
C SER A 91 2.15 -1.97 7.39
N ILE A 92 3.15 -1.59 8.18
CA ILE A 92 3.51 -2.26 9.44
C ILE A 92 3.43 -1.25 10.59
N CYS A 93 2.78 -1.65 11.68
CA CYS A 93 2.74 -0.92 12.95
C CYS A 93 3.07 -1.87 14.11
N LEU A 94 3.70 -1.36 15.16
CA LEU A 94 3.97 -2.08 16.41
C LEU A 94 3.26 -1.42 17.58
N ASP A 95 2.82 -2.22 18.55
CA ASP A 95 2.28 -1.75 19.83
C ASP A 95 2.78 -2.67 20.96
N LYS A 96 2.85 -2.15 22.19
CA LYS A 96 3.27 -2.86 23.42
C LYS A 96 4.59 -3.63 23.26
N VAL A 97 5.64 -2.98 22.73
CA VAL A 97 6.97 -3.60 22.63
C VAL A 97 7.55 -3.79 24.03
N GLU A 98 7.63 -5.05 24.47
CA GLU A 98 8.24 -5.44 25.73
C GLU A 98 9.69 -5.87 25.56
N ARG A 99 10.49 -5.55 26.57
CA ARG A 99 11.92 -5.88 26.63
C ARG A 99 12.27 -6.55 27.94
N LYS A 100 13.07 -7.60 27.85
CA LYS A 100 13.58 -8.39 28.98
C LYS A 100 15.09 -8.55 28.83
N ASN A 101 15.83 -8.18 29.87
CA ASN A 101 17.29 -8.13 29.84
C ASN A 101 17.83 -7.32 28.63
N GLY A 102 17.14 -6.24 28.26
CA GLY A 102 17.45 -5.37 27.12
C GLY A 102 16.90 -5.82 25.76
N LYS A 103 16.62 -7.12 25.57
CA LYS A 103 16.15 -7.70 24.30
C LYS A 103 14.62 -7.65 24.17
N VAL A 104 14.10 -7.54 22.95
CA VAL A 104 12.67 -7.74 22.65
C VAL A 104 12.21 -9.13 23.11
N ASP A 105 11.16 -9.20 23.93
CA ASP A 105 10.61 -10.44 24.54
C ASP A 105 9.19 -10.75 24.02
N GLY A 106 8.43 -9.72 23.64
CA GLY A 106 7.06 -9.85 23.12
C GLY A 106 6.51 -8.50 22.65
N PHE A 107 5.53 -8.52 21.74
CA PHE A 107 4.88 -7.32 21.21
C PHE A 107 3.61 -7.64 20.43
N GLN A 108 2.90 -6.60 20.00
CA GLN A 108 1.82 -6.71 19.01
C GLN A 108 2.28 -6.10 17.69
N ILE A 109 2.06 -6.80 16.59
CA ILE A 109 2.31 -6.30 15.23
C ILE A 109 1.02 -6.24 14.44
N GLY A 110 0.85 -5.15 13.70
CA GLY A 110 -0.17 -4.97 12.70
C GLY A 110 0.46 -4.95 11.33
N ILE A 111 -0.12 -5.72 10.42
CA ILE A 111 0.28 -5.74 9.01
C ILE A 111 -0.97 -5.41 8.22
N SER A 112 -0.86 -4.61 7.16
CA SER A 112 -1.94 -4.44 6.19
C SER A 112 -1.35 -4.32 4.80
N ILE A 113 -2.05 -4.85 3.81
CA ILE A 113 -1.60 -4.92 2.43
C ILE A 113 -2.73 -4.32 1.60
N LEU A 114 -2.40 -3.29 0.82
CA LEU A 114 -3.24 -2.80 -0.25
C LEU A 114 -2.81 -3.52 -1.53
N ASP A 115 -3.71 -4.37 -2.02
CA ASP A 115 -3.62 -5.07 -3.30
C ASP A 115 -3.84 -4.04 -4.43
N THR A 116 -2.82 -3.82 -5.26
CA THR A 116 -2.85 -2.85 -6.35
C THR A 116 -3.43 -3.43 -7.65
N GLU A 117 -3.41 -4.75 -7.82
CA GLU A 117 -4.04 -5.43 -8.95
C GLU A 117 -5.56 -5.40 -8.81
N ALA A 118 -6.08 -5.80 -7.65
CA ALA A 118 -7.51 -5.69 -7.33
C ALA A 118 -8.01 -4.24 -7.42
N LEU A 119 -7.16 -3.28 -7.06
CA LEU A 119 -7.42 -1.84 -7.18
C LEU A 119 -7.54 -1.39 -8.65
N GLY A 120 -6.65 -1.86 -9.53
CA GLY A 120 -6.70 -1.61 -10.97
C GLY A 120 -7.88 -2.29 -11.66
N ALA A 121 -8.13 -3.57 -11.33
CA ALA A 121 -9.28 -4.32 -11.81
C ALA A 121 -10.59 -3.64 -11.42
N ASP A 122 -10.71 -3.16 -10.18
CA ASP A 122 -11.90 -2.46 -9.70
C ASP A 122 -12.13 -1.11 -10.39
N LEU A 123 -11.09 -0.40 -10.82
CA LEU A 123 -11.25 0.79 -11.65
C LEU A 123 -11.88 0.50 -13.00
N SER A 124 -11.59 -0.63 -13.63
CA SER A 124 -12.22 -1.00 -14.91
C SER A 124 -13.75 -1.15 -14.77
N SER A 125 -14.22 -1.51 -13.57
CA SER A 125 -15.62 -1.73 -13.25
C SER A 125 -16.42 -0.43 -13.01
N THR A 126 -17.75 -0.52 -13.06
CA THR A 126 -18.64 0.56 -12.61
C THR A 126 -19.01 0.34 -11.14
N PRO A 127 -18.62 1.22 -10.20
CA PRO A 127 -18.84 1.01 -8.78
C PRO A 127 -20.32 0.93 -8.37
N SER A 128 -20.66 -0.03 -7.51
CA SER A 128 -21.91 0.04 -6.77
C SER A 128 -21.80 1.11 -5.67
N LYS A 129 -22.86 1.90 -5.45
CA LYS A 129 -22.90 2.93 -4.38
C LYS A 129 -22.85 2.38 -2.95
N GLN A 130 -22.76 1.06 -2.78
CA GLN A 130 -22.74 0.37 -1.48
C GLN A 130 -21.45 -0.45 -1.26
N THR A 131 -20.51 -0.42 -2.21
CA THR A 131 -19.24 -1.14 -2.09
C THR A 131 -18.39 -0.57 -0.95
N ASN A 132 -17.98 -1.42 -0.02
CA ASN A 132 -16.96 -1.06 0.97
C ASN A 132 -15.58 -1.36 0.36
N TRP A 133 -14.98 -0.37 -0.29
CA TRP A 133 -13.74 -0.56 -1.02
C TRP A 133 -12.58 -1.01 -0.15
N ALA A 134 -12.37 -0.37 1.01
CA ALA A 134 -11.28 -0.77 1.90
C ALA A 134 -11.37 -2.24 2.35
N ALA A 135 -12.57 -2.81 2.45
CA ALA A 135 -12.75 -4.23 2.77
C ALA A 135 -12.55 -5.19 1.58
N ARG A 136 -12.35 -4.67 0.36
CA ARG A 136 -12.05 -5.44 -0.85
C ARG A 136 -10.56 -5.42 -1.19
N VAL A 137 -9.93 -4.24 -1.12
CA VAL A 137 -8.54 -4.06 -1.57
C VAL A 137 -7.51 -3.97 -0.42
N ILE A 138 -7.93 -3.84 0.85
CA ILE A 138 -7.01 -3.84 2.00
C ILE A 138 -7.22 -5.10 2.85
N GLN A 139 -6.26 -6.02 2.78
CA GLN A 139 -6.14 -7.13 3.72
C GLN A 139 -5.40 -6.67 4.99
N SER A 140 -5.80 -7.15 6.17
CA SER A 140 -5.19 -6.75 7.44
C SER A 140 -5.03 -7.90 8.41
N HIS A 141 -3.87 -7.94 9.06
CA HIS A 141 -3.51 -8.91 10.07
C HIS A 141 -3.17 -8.22 11.39
N HIS A 142 -3.43 -8.92 12.50
CA HIS A 142 -3.03 -8.52 13.83
C HIS A 142 -2.41 -9.72 14.53
N TRP A 143 -1.10 -9.65 14.82
CA TRP A 143 -0.41 -10.74 15.51
C TRP A 143 0.06 -10.32 16.89
N ILE A 144 0.05 -11.29 17.79
CA ILE A 144 0.53 -11.19 19.16
C ILE A 144 1.73 -12.14 19.25
N ILE A 145 2.88 -11.58 19.59
CA ILE A 145 4.18 -12.27 19.55
C ILE A 145 4.56 -12.75 20.95
N GLU A 146 4.88 -14.04 21.06
CA GLU A 146 5.22 -14.79 22.30
C GLU A 146 4.16 -14.83 23.41
N ASP A 147 3.86 -13.71 24.08
CA ASP A 147 3.18 -13.78 25.37
C ASP A 147 1.66 -13.98 25.26
N ALA A 148 1.25 -15.23 25.51
CA ALA A 148 -0.15 -15.61 25.65
C ALA A 148 -0.91 -14.85 26.77
N LYS A 149 -0.25 -14.11 27.69
CA LYS A 149 -0.97 -13.22 28.62
C LYS A 149 -1.67 -12.06 27.90
N TYR A 150 -1.19 -11.64 26.73
CA TYR A 150 -1.92 -10.69 25.88
C TYR A 150 -3.21 -11.28 25.29
N SER A 151 -3.32 -12.61 25.19
CA SER A 151 -4.48 -13.27 24.58
C SER A 151 -5.80 -13.03 25.32
N ILE A 152 -5.70 -12.84 26.64
CA ILE A 152 -6.84 -12.80 27.54
C ILE A 152 -7.64 -11.50 27.32
N TYR A 153 -7.05 -10.50 26.65
CA TYR A 153 -7.65 -9.20 26.41
C TYR A 153 -7.79 -8.85 24.92
N LYS A 154 -9.00 -9.09 24.41
CA LYS A 154 -9.68 -8.29 23.35
C LYS A 154 -9.42 -8.64 21.87
N ASP A 155 -9.42 -9.92 21.49
CA ASP A 155 -9.61 -10.33 20.08
C ASP A 155 -10.86 -9.67 19.45
N SER A 156 -11.90 -9.39 20.25
CA SER A 156 -13.10 -8.65 19.83
C SER A 156 -12.90 -7.16 19.47
N THR A 157 -11.68 -6.61 19.57
CA THR A 157 -11.39 -5.19 19.24
C THR A 157 -10.58 -4.98 17.97
N PHE A 158 -10.06 -6.04 17.35
CA PHE A 158 -9.54 -5.97 16.00
C PHE A 158 -10.73 -5.86 15.02
N ARG A 159 -10.73 -4.82 14.18
CA ARG A 159 -11.90 -4.46 13.36
C ARG A 159 -11.91 -5.14 12.00
N PHE A 160 -10.77 -5.71 11.58
CA PHE A 160 -10.53 -6.18 10.22
C PHE A 160 -10.29 -7.69 10.13
N GLY A 161 -10.57 -8.46 11.20
CA GLY A 161 -10.43 -9.92 11.20
C GLY A 161 -10.42 -10.53 12.60
N THR A 162 -9.55 -11.51 12.80
CA THR A 162 -9.19 -12.14 14.07
C THR A 162 -7.69 -11.97 14.33
N GLY A 163 -7.29 -11.81 15.58
CA GLY A 163 -5.89 -11.86 15.99
C GLY A 163 -5.32 -13.28 15.86
N ARG A 164 -3.99 -13.39 15.69
CA ARG A 164 -3.24 -14.66 15.62
C ARG A 164 -2.04 -14.62 16.57
N TYR A 165 -1.69 -15.75 17.19
CA TYR A 165 -0.42 -15.90 17.91
C TYR A 165 0.66 -16.36 16.96
N VAL A 166 1.85 -15.78 17.09
CA VAL A 166 3.04 -16.15 16.32
C VAL A 166 4.20 -16.25 17.30
N ALA A 167 4.98 -17.33 17.27
CA ALA A 167 6.21 -17.42 18.05
C ALA A 167 7.24 -16.44 17.46
N LEU A 168 8.12 -15.87 18.29
CA LEU A 168 9.13 -14.91 17.83
C LEU A 168 10.05 -15.55 16.78
N ALA A 169 10.35 -16.84 16.94
CA ALA A 169 11.14 -17.63 15.99
C ALA A 169 10.48 -17.82 14.62
N ASP A 170 9.15 -17.82 14.55
CA ASP A 170 8.40 -17.97 13.29
C ASP A 170 8.15 -16.62 12.60
N LEU A 171 8.24 -15.50 13.33
CA LEU A 171 7.81 -14.18 12.84
C LEU A 171 8.49 -13.75 11.54
N GLY A 172 9.81 -13.95 11.41
CA GLY A 172 10.54 -13.56 10.19
C GLY A 172 10.07 -14.34 8.96
N LYS A 173 9.81 -15.64 9.12
CA LYS A 173 9.25 -16.50 8.07
C LYS A 173 7.81 -16.11 7.73
N ASP A 174 6.98 -15.89 8.74
CA ASP A 174 5.57 -15.57 8.57
C ASP A 174 5.36 -14.17 7.95
N LEU A 175 6.24 -13.20 8.24
CA LEU A 175 6.26 -11.90 7.55
C LEU A 175 6.59 -12.07 6.06
N LYS A 176 7.68 -12.80 5.75
CA LYS A 176 8.10 -13.07 4.36
C LYS A 176 7.10 -13.91 3.57
N GLY A 177 6.32 -14.77 4.23
CA GLY A 177 5.24 -15.53 3.59
C GLY A 177 3.96 -14.72 3.32
N ILE A 178 3.95 -13.42 3.61
CA ILE A 178 2.79 -12.53 3.44
C ILE A 178 3.09 -11.29 2.59
N VAL A 179 4.34 -10.82 2.56
CA VAL A 179 4.79 -9.82 1.59
C VAL A 179 5.35 -10.54 0.37
N GLU A 180 4.91 -10.20 -0.83
CA GLU A 180 5.37 -10.86 -2.06
C GLU A 180 6.81 -10.49 -2.39
N ASP A 181 7.70 -11.50 -2.38
CA ASP A 181 9.08 -11.57 -2.90
C ASP A 181 9.80 -10.21 -3.11
N ASP A 182 9.88 -9.42 -2.04
CA ASP A 182 10.48 -8.08 -1.96
C ASP A 182 9.90 -7.00 -2.93
N ASN A 183 8.86 -7.31 -3.72
CA ASN A 183 8.18 -6.40 -4.63
C ASN A 183 7.09 -5.55 -3.94
N PHE A 184 7.49 -4.75 -2.94
CA PHE A 184 6.54 -3.94 -2.19
C PHE A 184 7.07 -2.60 -1.67
N VAL A 185 6.13 -1.70 -1.39
CA VAL A 185 6.38 -0.40 -0.72
C VAL A 185 5.99 -0.50 0.74
N LEU A 186 6.93 -0.25 1.65
CA LEU A 186 6.70 -0.25 3.10
C LEU A 186 6.15 1.09 3.58
N VAL A 187 5.01 1.09 4.26
CA VAL A 187 4.34 2.28 4.79
C VAL A 187 4.31 2.25 6.31
N THR A 188 4.95 3.21 6.96
CA THR A 188 4.98 3.32 8.42
C THR A 188 4.40 4.66 8.90
N HIS A 189 4.32 4.83 10.21
CA HIS A 189 4.02 6.11 10.83
C HIS A 189 5.00 6.35 11.98
N GLY A 190 6.06 7.12 11.73
CA GLY A 190 7.21 7.21 12.63
C GLY A 190 8.08 5.95 12.56
N GLN A 191 8.83 5.80 11.47
CA GLN A 191 9.52 4.55 11.08
C GLN A 191 10.44 3.92 12.15
N ASN A 192 11.01 4.75 13.04
CA ASN A 192 12.13 4.38 13.92
C ASN A 192 11.86 3.16 14.81
N GLN A 193 10.66 3.03 15.39
CA GLN A 193 10.35 1.90 16.28
C GLN A 193 10.20 0.58 15.51
N VAL A 194 9.54 0.61 14.35
CA VAL A 194 9.29 -0.58 13.51
C VAL A 194 10.62 -1.13 13.01
N LEU A 195 11.44 -0.28 12.38
CA LEU A 195 12.72 -0.69 11.80
C LEU A 195 13.72 -1.13 12.88
N SER A 196 13.76 -0.45 14.03
CA SER A 196 14.64 -0.83 15.14
C SER A 196 14.32 -2.21 15.72
N VAL A 197 13.02 -2.57 15.83
CA VAL A 197 12.62 -3.89 16.34
C VAL A 197 12.89 -4.98 15.32
N LEU A 198 12.58 -4.77 14.04
CA LEU A 198 12.87 -5.74 12.98
C LEU A 198 14.39 -6.01 12.87
N LYS A 199 15.22 -4.96 12.90
CA LYS A 199 16.69 -5.08 12.89
C LYS A 199 17.25 -5.82 14.11
N GLU A 200 16.68 -5.62 15.30
CA GLU A 200 17.10 -6.35 16.51
C GLU A 200 16.75 -7.84 16.47
N LEU A 201 15.70 -8.20 15.75
CA LEU A 201 15.23 -9.57 15.57
C LEU A 201 15.86 -10.29 14.37
N ASP A 202 16.82 -9.65 13.68
CA ASP A 202 17.44 -10.14 12.44
C ASP A 202 16.41 -10.40 11.32
N ILE A 203 15.33 -9.59 11.29
CA ILE A 203 14.29 -9.66 10.26
C ILE A 203 14.53 -8.56 9.23
N SER A 204 15.24 -8.91 8.17
CA SER A 204 15.36 -8.08 6.97
C SER A 204 14.10 -8.20 6.10
N LEU A 205 13.51 -7.05 5.82
CA LEU A 205 12.51 -6.81 4.78
C LEU A 205 13.18 -5.91 3.74
N ASN A 206 13.09 -6.22 2.44
CA ASN A 206 13.75 -5.43 1.39
C ASN A 206 12.72 -4.67 0.51
N PRO A 207 11.95 -3.71 1.05
CA PRO A 207 10.97 -2.99 0.25
C PRO A 207 11.67 -2.11 -0.81
N LEU A 208 11.05 -2.00 -1.98
CA LEU A 208 11.46 -1.08 -3.05
C LEU A 208 11.59 0.37 -2.54
N TYR A 209 10.63 0.80 -1.71
CA TYR A 209 10.61 2.13 -1.10
C TYR A 209 9.99 2.09 0.30
N THR A 210 10.41 3.01 1.17
CA THR A 210 9.76 3.24 2.48
C THR A 210 9.11 4.62 2.55
N ILE A 211 7.85 4.67 2.98
CA ILE A 211 7.04 5.88 3.15
C ILE A 211 6.71 6.06 4.64
N ASP A 212 7.20 7.14 5.25
CA ASP A 212 6.78 7.56 6.60
C ASP A 212 5.61 8.54 6.51
N THR A 213 4.41 8.06 6.85
CA THR A 213 3.19 8.87 6.81
C THR A 213 3.19 10.04 7.80
N ALA A 214 4.04 10.03 8.83
CA ALA A 214 4.21 11.18 9.72
C ALA A 214 4.82 12.36 8.95
N LYS A 215 5.88 12.12 8.17
CA LYS A 215 6.53 13.13 7.30
C LYS A 215 5.63 13.56 6.13
N VAL A 216 4.95 12.60 5.49
CA VAL A 216 3.99 12.89 4.40
C VAL A 216 2.87 13.80 4.90
N SER A 217 2.29 13.49 6.07
CA SER A 217 1.24 14.31 6.67
C SER A 217 1.73 15.71 7.07
N GLN A 218 2.94 15.83 7.64
CA GLN A 218 3.55 17.12 7.97
C GLN A 218 3.66 18.02 6.74
N ASN A 219 4.12 17.48 5.60
CA ASN A 219 4.29 18.23 4.36
C ASN A 219 2.95 18.67 3.76
N ILE A 220 2.04 17.72 3.49
CA ILE A 220 0.75 17.96 2.82
C ILE A 220 -0.17 18.85 3.66
N LEU A 221 -0.13 18.70 4.99
CA LEU A 221 -0.94 19.51 5.92
C LEU A 221 -0.23 20.81 6.35
N ARG A 222 0.99 21.07 5.86
CA ARG A 222 1.82 22.27 6.13
C ARG A 222 2.05 22.53 7.62
N LEU A 223 2.42 21.49 8.34
CA LEU A 223 2.62 21.51 9.79
C LEU A 223 4.09 21.78 10.13
N SER A 224 4.33 22.47 11.24
CA SER A 224 5.70 22.68 11.74
C SER A 224 6.35 21.37 12.19
N GLU A 225 5.57 20.46 12.76
CA GLU A 225 6.04 19.19 13.35
C GLU A 225 5.19 18.01 12.87
N PRO A 226 5.73 16.78 12.84
CA PRO A 226 4.95 15.57 12.59
C PRO A 226 3.85 15.37 13.65
N LEU A 227 2.66 14.98 13.21
CA LEU A 227 1.57 14.56 14.10
C LEU A 227 1.66 13.07 14.38
N SER A 228 1.13 12.65 15.54
CA SER A 228 0.82 11.24 15.80
C SER A 228 -0.28 10.72 14.88
N LEU A 229 -0.28 9.40 14.63
CA LEU A 229 -1.23 8.74 13.73
C LEU A 229 -2.67 9.09 14.10
N TYR A 230 -3.01 9.04 15.38
CA TYR A 230 -4.34 9.41 15.89
C TYR A 230 -4.75 10.84 15.48
N ASN A 231 -3.84 11.81 15.57
CA ASN A 231 -4.11 13.20 15.21
C ASN A 231 -4.26 13.37 13.69
N VAL A 232 -3.43 12.69 12.88
CA VAL A 232 -3.59 12.64 11.42
C VAL A 232 -4.97 12.06 11.04
N LEU A 233 -5.33 10.91 11.61
CA LEU A 233 -6.60 10.24 11.37
C LEU A 233 -7.81 11.07 11.80
N CYS A 234 -7.69 11.85 12.88
CA CYS A 234 -8.73 12.80 13.31
C CYS A 234 -8.89 13.95 12.32
N GLN A 235 -7.79 14.56 11.85
CA GLN A 235 -7.82 15.63 10.85
C GLN A 235 -8.36 15.17 9.49
N LEU A 236 -8.12 13.91 9.13
CA LEU A 236 -8.68 13.28 7.92
C LEU A 236 -10.12 12.77 8.11
N GLY A 237 -10.70 12.89 9.31
CA GLY A 237 -12.07 12.47 9.61
C GLY A 237 -12.28 10.94 9.72
N LEU A 238 -11.21 10.16 9.73
CA LEU A 238 -11.23 8.69 9.68
C LEU A 238 -11.56 8.04 11.03
N VAL A 239 -11.19 8.70 12.14
CA VAL A 239 -11.45 8.22 13.50
C VAL A 239 -11.98 9.33 14.41
N LYS A 240 -12.69 8.93 15.47
CA LYS A 240 -13.16 9.82 16.56
C LYS A 240 -12.74 9.34 17.95
N GLN A 241 -12.00 8.23 18.00
CA GLN A 241 -11.59 7.52 19.22
C GLN A 241 -10.24 6.85 18.95
N PRO A 242 -9.35 6.73 19.97
CA PRO A 242 -8.05 6.09 19.81
C PRO A 242 -8.14 4.67 19.22
N LEU A 243 -7.07 4.30 18.53
CA LEU A 243 -6.83 2.93 18.11
C LEU A 243 -6.10 2.23 19.27
N HIS A 244 -6.43 0.95 19.50
CA HIS A 244 -5.98 0.21 20.67
C HIS A 244 -5.22 -1.08 20.32
N LEU A 245 -4.94 -1.32 19.04
CA LEU A 245 -4.26 -2.50 18.51
C LEU A 245 -3.50 -2.13 17.23
N ALA A 246 -2.27 -2.59 17.13
CA ALA A 246 -1.39 -2.37 15.98
C ALA A 246 -2.04 -2.73 14.62
N GLY A 247 -2.84 -3.81 14.55
CA GLY A 247 -3.52 -4.21 13.32
C GLY A 247 -4.62 -3.23 12.86
N ASN A 248 -5.24 -2.50 13.78
CA ASN A 248 -6.15 -1.41 13.41
C ASN A 248 -5.37 -0.18 12.92
N GLU A 249 -4.17 0.04 13.45
CA GLU A 249 -3.28 1.15 13.08
C GLU A 249 -2.70 0.96 11.70
N ALA A 250 -2.13 -0.22 11.39
CA ALA A 250 -1.60 -0.54 10.05
C ALA A 250 -2.65 -0.32 8.93
N HIS A 251 -3.89 -0.81 9.13
CA HIS A 251 -4.98 -0.61 8.17
C HIS A 251 -5.31 0.88 7.98
N LEU A 252 -5.34 1.65 9.06
CA LEU A 252 -5.69 3.06 9.02
C LEU A 252 -4.50 3.94 8.57
N THR A 253 -3.26 3.49 8.69
CA THR A 253 -2.07 4.11 8.12
C THR A 253 -2.12 4.08 6.59
N ILE A 254 -2.48 2.95 5.96
CA ILE A 254 -2.73 2.90 4.51
C ILE A 254 -3.82 3.88 4.12
N ARG A 255 -4.96 3.86 4.82
CA ARG A 255 -6.08 4.78 4.51
C ARG A 255 -5.72 6.26 4.73
N ALA A 256 -4.88 6.58 5.71
CA ALA A 256 -4.34 7.91 5.91
C ALA A 256 -3.47 8.33 4.71
N LEU A 257 -2.58 7.45 4.23
CA LEU A 257 -1.79 7.70 3.04
C LEU A 257 -2.68 7.99 1.83
N LEU A 258 -3.65 7.13 1.50
CA LEU A 258 -4.56 7.33 0.36
C LEU A 258 -5.38 8.63 0.45
N MET A 259 -5.82 9.00 1.65
CA MET A 259 -6.51 10.27 1.90
C MET A 259 -5.59 11.48 1.73
N LEU A 260 -4.31 11.37 2.12
CA LEU A 260 -3.31 12.41 1.91
C LEU A 260 -3.01 12.56 0.41
N VAL A 261 -2.91 11.47 -0.35
CA VAL A 261 -2.78 11.47 -1.83
C VAL A 261 -3.94 12.21 -2.49
N SER A 262 -5.18 11.81 -2.17
CA SER A 262 -6.38 12.45 -2.73
C SER A 262 -6.54 13.91 -2.30
N LYS A 263 -5.94 14.32 -1.17
CA LYS A 263 -5.96 15.71 -0.70
C LYS A 263 -4.92 16.57 -1.40
N ASP A 264 -3.69 16.08 -1.56
CA ASP A 264 -2.60 16.82 -2.19
C ASP A 264 -2.86 17.06 -3.68
N SER A 265 -3.25 16.01 -4.42
CA SER A 265 -3.64 16.10 -5.84
C SER A 265 -4.72 17.14 -6.13
N LYS A 266 -5.73 17.27 -5.26
CA LYS A 266 -6.78 18.31 -5.34
C LYS A 266 -6.23 19.74 -5.18
N THR A 267 -5.06 19.92 -4.57
CA THR A 267 -4.40 21.24 -4.46
C THR A 267 -3.43 21.53 -5.61
N GLN A 268 -3.05 20.52 -6.40
CA GLN A 268 -2.04 20.62 -7.47
C GLN A 268 -2.64 20.87 -8.87
N LEU A 269 -3.93 21.21 -8.96
CA LEU A 269 -4.60 21.66 -10.20
C LEU A 269 -4.61 20.65 -11.37
N PHE A 270 -4.54 19.34 -11.10
CA PHE A 270 -4.71 18.27 -12.10
C PHE A 270 -6.16 18.14 -12.64
N HIS A 271 -6.85 19.25 -12.88
CA HIS A 271 -8.27 19.29 -13.23
C HIS A 271 -8.58 18.73 -14.62
N ASP A 272 -7.62 18.76 -15.53
CA ASP A 272 -7.83 18.43 -16.95
C ASP A 272 -7.60 16.95 -17.30
N HIS A 273 -7.13 16.13 -16.34
CA HIS A 273 -6.92 14.69 -16.53
C HIS A 273 -8.01 13.86 -15.86
N SER A 274 -8.99 13.42 -16.66
CA SER A 274 -10.15 12.62 -16.21
C SER A 274 -9.76 11.31 -15.49
N GLU A 275 -8.68 10.66 -15.93
CA GLU A 275 -8.17 9.42 -15.34
C GLU A 275 -7.56 9.64 -13.95
N VAL A 276 -6.76 10.70 -13.79
CA VAL A 276 -6.23 11.12 -12.48
C VAL A 276 -7.39 11.44 -11.54
N GLN A 277 -8.44 12.13 -12.00
CA GLN A 277 -9.62 12.40 -11.18
C GLN A 277 -10.38 11.10 -10.78
N ARG A 278 -10.43 10.09 -11.66
CA ARG A 278 -11.00 8.76 -11.35
C ARG A 278 -10.21 8.06 -10.24
N TRP A 279 -8.88 8.01 -10.36
CA TRP A 279 -7.97 7.50 -9.33
C TRP A 279 -8.15 8.24 -8.00
N MET A 280 -8.08 9.58 -8.00
CA MET A 280 -8.17 10.38 -6.77
C MET A 280 -9.54 10.30 -6.10
N THR A 281 -10.60 10.00 -6.86
CA THR A 281 -11.94 9.68 -6.32
C THR A 281 -11.92 8.31 -5.64
N MET A 282 -11.38 7.28 -6.29
CA MET A 282 -11.29 5.94 -5.70
C MET A 282 -10.41 5.91 -4.45
N LEU A 283 -9.24 6.55 -4.46
CA LEU A 283 -8.36 6.64 -3.28
C LEU A 283 -9.06 7.35 -2.11
N TYR A 284 -9.89 8.35 -2.39
CA TYR A 284 -10.74 9.00 -1.40
C TYR A 284 -11.81 8.03 -0.85
N ASP A 285 -12.49 7.28 -1.71
CA ASP A 285 -13.56 6.37 -1.32
C ASP A 285 -13.05 5.16 -0.51
N ILE A 286 -11.86 4.63 -0.82
CA ILE A 286 -11.14 3.66 0.02
C ILE A 286 -10.77 4.32 1.36
N GLY A 287 -10.16 5.50 1.29
CA GLY A 287 -9.80 6.32 2.43
C GLY A 287 -10.96 6.52 3.41
N MET A 288 -12.15 6.84 2.90
CA MET A 288 -13.38 7.14 3.64
C MET A 288 -14.28 5.91 3.93
N SER A 289 -13.99 4.73 3.37
CA SER A 289 -14.81 3.52 3.49
C SER A 289 -15.18 3.19 4.94
N SER A 290 -16.43 2.82 5.22
CA SER A 290 -16.86 2.58 6.60
C SER A 290 -16.04 1.46 7.26
N VAL A 291 -15.52 1.70 8.47
CA VAL A 291 -14.89 0.64 9.26
C VAL A 291 -16.00 -0.30 9.75
N GLN A 292 -16.09 -1.49 9.17
CA GLN A 292 -17.15 -2.43 9.52
C GLN A 292 -17.06 -2.81 11.00
N LYS A 293 -18.13 -2.58 11.75
CA LYS A 293 -18.26 -3.16 13.09
C LYS A 293 -18.65 -4.62 12.93
N ARG A 294 -17.73 -5.53 13.28
CA ARG A 294 -18.00 -6.97 13.39
C ARG A 294 -19.30 -7.18 14.17
N ARG A 295 -20.34 -7.72 13.50
CA ARG A 295 -21.60 -8.08 14.17
C ARG A 295 -21.26 -9.11 15.26
N SER A 296 -21.48 -8.76 16.51
CA SER A 296 -21.22 -9.68 17.62
C SER A 296 -22.14 -10.88 17.50
N SER A 297 -21.57 -12.08 17.42
CA SER A 297 -22.25 -13.35 17.16
C SER A 297 -23.10 -13.86 18.34
N LYS A 298 -23.71 -12.96 19.12
CA LYS A 298 -24.53 -13.29 20.29
C LYS A 298 -25.86 -13.98 19.94
N THR A 299 -26.30 -13.95 18.68
CA THR A 299 -27.60 -14.51 18.26
C THR A 299 -27.58 -16.03 18.00
N ALA A 300 -26.40 -16.66 17.88
CA ALA A 300 -26.30 -18.06 17.45
C ALA A 300 -26.62 -19.12 18.52
N LYS A 301 -26.91 -18.75 19.79
CA LYS A 301 -27.14 -19.71 20.88
C LYS A 301 -28.60 -19.91 21.32
N ASN A 302 -29.55 -19.18 20.75
CA ASN A 302 -30.96 -19.27 21.18
C ASN A 302 -31.83 -20.27 20.38
N ASN A 303 -31.29 -20.94 19.37
CA ASN A 303 -32.03 -21.89 18.52
C ASN A 303 -31.62 -23.37 18.74
N ALA A 304 -31.02 -23.69 19.89
CA ALA A 304 -30.61 -25.06 20.25
C ALA A 304 -31.35 -25.63 21.49
N GLN A 305 -32.44 -24.97 21.90
CA GLN A 305 -33.38 -25.45 22.92
C GLN A 305 -34.80 -25.15 22.45
N GLY A 306 -35.34 -26.04 21.63
CA GLY A 306 -36.71 -26.04 21.10
C GLY A 306 -37.05 -27.42 20.57
#